data_AF-Q4DDM0-F1
#
_entry.id   AF-Q4DDM0-F1
#
_cell.length_a   1.000
_cell.length_b   1.000
_cell.length_c   1.000
_cell.angle_alpha   90.00
_cell.angle_beta   90.00
_cell.angle_gamma   90.00
#
_symmetry.space_group_name_H-M   'P 1'
#
loop_
_entity.id
_entity.type
_entity.pdbx_description
1 polymer ?
#
loop_
_entity_poly.entity_id
_entity_poly.type
_entity_poly.pdbx_seq_one_letter_code
_entity_poly.pdbx_strand_id
1 'polypeptide(L)'
;MTSKTPSRRLTDILRSNSKETLLRNAAELARVSTSLPAEKLQTRFLRNMHLISPKSLRLLCDDAVLSRWFAFAVYKPPFCPMRRAEANKNYHHVSVESFVEAALRSRTVQPVLQRELQPEEVKVRVLNDVDMYASGPVVVTLADRHTFSTSLQSVTMRYDVLVAGHMPLKEPCSVEADHLFAQLRRDSNTEDICSYPDTTARATRLPAEAAPSSCVCTYQVRRNAYYSVHPVSLLEFTITAPPTPLPPRLEAFVCDHLGTFVLGDSDTPATTRRTKRTAKTPSTASESTDRAQAAAKASRSVVAMHGDCDFPRVFTHLREVSIQTDVADVAGGFAAKKPIEFHCRKCFEPILQRERIYSLKGRRIGLLDGSWTPEAEFL
;
A
#
# COMPACT_ATOMS: atom_id res chain seq x y z
N MET A 1 -25.09 -15.61 5.76
CA MET A 1 -25.22 -16.70 6.76
C MET A 1 -23.98 -17.57 6.63
N THR A 2 -23.09 -17.79 7.60
CA THR A 2 -23.06 -17.60 9.06
C THR A 2 -22.19 -16.41 9.48
N SER A 3 -22.69 -15.67 10.45
CA SER A 3 -21.97 -14.63 11.19
C SER A 3 -20.91 -15.28 12.08
N LYS A 4 -19.65 -15.31 11.62
CA LYS A 4 -18.52 -15.38 12.55
C LYS A 4 -17.92 -13.98 12.67
N THR A 5 -18.16 -13.37 13.82
CA THR A 5 -17.48 -12.16 14.29
C THR A 5 -15.97 -12.37 14.08
N PRO A 6 -15.27 -11.51 13.32
CA PRO A 6 -13.85 -11.71 13.06
C PRO A 6 -13.09 -11.48 14.36
N SER A 7 -12.15 -12.38 14.66
CA SER A 7 -11.28 -12.25 15.82
C SER A 7 -10.64 -10.85 15.87
N ARG A 8 -10.67 -10.21 17.04
CA ARG A 8 -10.02 -8.93 17.39
C ARG A 8 -8.49 -8.94 17.26
N ARG A 9 -7.90 -9.88 16.51
CA ARG A 9 -6.48 -10.22 16.60
C ARG A 9 -5.53 -9.12 16.14
N LEU A 10 -5.92 -8.19 15.27
CA LEU A 10 -5.04 -7.06 14.91
C LEU A 10 -4.99 -5.98 16.00
N THR A 11 -6.12 -5.73 16.65
CA THR A 11 -6.29 -4.85 17.83
C THR A 11 -5.66 -5.46 19.09
N ASP A 12 -5.70 -6.79 19.21
CA ASP A 12 -5.12 -7.51 20.34
C ASP A 12 -3.59 -7.60 20.27
N ILE A 13 -2.95 -7.58 19.09
CA ILE A 13 -1.49 -7.72 18.98
C ILE A 13 -0.72 -6.55 19.63
N LEU A 14 -1.38 -5.40 19.81
CA LEU A 14 -0.77 -4.20 20.38
C LEU A 14 -1.17 -4.02 21.85
N ARG A 15 -2.31 -4.58 22.26
CA ARG A 15 -2.61 -4.84 23.68
C ARG A 15 -1.84 -6.06 24.23
N SER A 16 -1.33 -6.94 23.38
CA SER A 16 -0.59 -8.14 23.78
C SER A 16 0.90 -7.92 23.92
N ASN A 17 1.44 -6.78 23.49
CA ASN A 17 2.84 -6.47 23.77
C ASN A 17 2.95 -6.00 25.22
N SER A 18 3.68 -6.74 26.04
CA SER A 18 4.02 -6.29 27.39
C SER A 18 4.81 -4.99 27.32
N LYS A 19 4.74 -4.16 28.37
CA LYS A 19 5.60 -2.97 28.54
C LYS A 19 7.08 -3.28 28.27
N GLU A 20 7.52 -4.47 28.68
CA GLU A 20 8.89 -4.96 28.46
C GLU A 20 9.20 -5.17 26.98
N THR A 21 8.24 -5.69 26.21
CA THR A 21 8.39 -5.89 24.76
C THR A 21 8.57 -4.54 24.05
N LEU A 22 7.84 -3.52 24.48
CA LEU A 22 7.97 -2.17 23.95
C LEU A 22 9.30 -1.52 24.30
N LEU A 23 9.72 -1.62 25.57
CA LEU A 23 11.01 -1.11 26.01
C LEU A 23 12.16 -1.79 25.26
N ARG A 24 12.07 -3.10 25.02
CA ARG A 24 13.04 -3.84 24.20
C ARG A 24 13.07 -3.34 22.76
N ASN A 25 11.90 -3.15 22.14
CA ASN A 25 11.82 -2.61 20.77
C ASN A 25 12.37 -1.18 20.70
N ALA A 26 12.10 -0.34 21.69
CA ALA A 26 12.62 1.03 21.77
C ALA A 26 14.14 1.06 21.95
N ALA A 27 14.69 0.19 22.81
CA ALA A 27 16.13 0.05 22.99
C ALA A 27 16.83 -0.47 21.72
N GLU A 28 16.22 -1.43 21.03
CA GLU A 28 16.69 -1.89 19.73
C GLU A 28 16.68 -0.75 18.70
N LEU A 29 15.57 -0.02 18.57
CA LEU A 29 15.43 1.11 17.66
C LEU A 29 16.47 2.21 17.96
N ALA A 30 16.70 2.53 19.23
CA ALA A 30 17.70 3.51 19.64
C ALA A 30 19.12 3.08 19.24
N ARG A 31 19.49 1.82 19.53
CA ARG A 31 20.80 1.26 19.15
C ARG A 31 21.00 1.22 17.64
N VAL A 32 19.95 0.91 16.89
CA VAL A 32 19.98 0.91 15.43
C VAL A 32 20.12 2.33 14.90
N SER A 33 19.40 3.29 15.47
CA SER A 33 19.43 4.69 15.06
C SER A 33 20.81 5.31 15.25
N THR A 34 21.58 4.91 16.28
CA THR A 34 22.96 5.40 16.48
C THR A 34 23.97 4.83 15.48
N SER A 35 23.62 3.76 14.76
CA SER A 35 24.50 3.15 13.74
C SER A 35 24.32 3.75 12.33
N LEU A 36 23.30 4.58 12.14
CA LEU A 36 22.98 5.19 10.85
C LEU A 36 23.36 6.67 10.82
N PRO A 37 23.82 7.22 9.67
CA PRO A 37 24.00 8.65 9.52
C PRO A 37 22.71 9.40 9.81
N ALA A 38 22.79 10.51 10.56
CA ALA A 38 21.63 11.33 10.94
C ALA A 38 20.81 11.76 9.70
N GLU A 39 21.48 12.01 8.57
CA GLU A 39 20.89 12.33 7.27
C GLU A 39 19.86 11.30 6.80
N LYS A 40 20.11 10.01 7.05
CA LYS A 40 19.18 8.93 6.67
C LYS A 40 17.96 8.84 7.59
N LEU A 41 17.95 9.54 8.73
CA LEU A 41 16.89 9.48 9.73
C LEU A 41 16.26 10.84 10.01
N GLN A 42 16.55 11.86 9.18
CA GLN A 42 16.10 13.25 9.40
C GLN A 42 14.59 13.36 9.47
N THR A 43 13.90 12.64 8.59
CA THR A 43 12.44 12.66 8.47
C THR A 43 11.87 11.33 8.93
N ARG A 44 10.61 11.34 9.37
CA ARG A 44 9.90 10.09 9.73
C ARG A 44 9.77 9.15 8.55
N PHE A 45 9.58 9.71 7.37
CA PHE A 45 9.49 8.98 6.12
C PHE A 45 10.78 8.21 5.86
N LEU A 46 11.93 8.89 5.87
CA LEU A 46 13.25 8.27 5.71
C LEU A 46 13.55 7.24 6.80
N ARG A 47 13.23 7.56 8.07
CA ARG A 47 13.38 6.62 9.18
C ARG A 47 12.58 5.34 8.95
N ASN A 48 11.30 5.45 8.58
CA ASN A 48 10.44 4.29 8.36
C ASN A 48 10.85 3.50 7.11
N MET A 49 11.39 4.17 6.10
CA MET A 49 11.95 3.55 4.91
C MET A 49 13.20 2.70 5.23
N HIS A 50 14.06 3.17 6.13
CA HIS A 50 15.27 2.42 6.52
C HIS A 50 15.04 1.42 7.66
N LEU A 51 14.19 1.73 8.63
CA LEU A 51 13.99 0.96 9.86
C LEU A 51 12.69 0.13 9.81
N ILE A 52 12.61 -0.76 8.83
CA ILE A 52 11.46 -1.63 8.64
C ILE A 52 11.49 -2.76 9.67
N SER A 53 10.62 -2.70 10.66
CA SER A 53 10.55 -3.75 11.69
C SER A 53 10.13 -5.08 11.08
N PRO A 54 10.87 -6.19 11.27
CA PRO A 54 10.44 -7.52 10.82
C PRO A 54 9.05 -7.92 11.37
N LYS A 55 8.69 -7.42 12.56
CA LYS A 55 7.41 -7.69 13.23
C LYS A 55 6.20 -7.03 12.55
N SER A 56 6.45 -6.09 11.64
CA SER A 56 5.39 -5.43 10.88
C SER A 56 4.84 -6.33 9.76
N LEU A 57 5.60 -7.33 9.30
CA LEU A 57 5.08 -8.38 8.43
C LEU A 57 4.26 -9.36 9.27
N ARG A 58 3.08 -9.74 8.75
CA ARG A 58 2.17 -10.66 9.42
C ARG A 58 1.69 -11.72 8.46
N LEU A 59 1.62 -12.96 8.94
CA LEU A 59 0.99 -14.04 8.22
C LEU A 59 -0.54 -13.89 8.32
N LEU A 60 -1.21 -13.83 7.17
CA LEU A 60 -2.65 -13.84 7.01
C LEU A 60 -3.04 -15.23 6.50
N CYS A 61 -3.24 -16.16 7.43
CA CYS A 61 -3.51 -17.56 7.13
C CYS A 61 -4.77 -18.01 7.87
N ASP A 62 -5.72 -18.57 7.12
CA ASP A 62 -6.86 -19.32 7.63
C ASP A 62 -6.63 -20.79 7.27
N ASP A 63 -6.64 -21.67 8.27
CA ASP A 63 -6.28 -23.08 8.08
C ASP A 63 -7.20 -23.80 7.09
N ALA A 64 -8.48 -23.42 7.02
CA ALA A 64 -9.43 -24.00 6.07
C ALA A 64 -9.16 -23.50 4.64
N VAL A 65 -8.74 -22.25 4.49
CA VAL A 65 -8.31 -21.71 3.20
C VAL A 65 -7.00 -22.38 2.77
N LEU A 66 -6.01 -22.46 3.65
CA LEU A 66 -4.71 -23.05 3.35
C LEU A 66 -4.85 -24.53 2.97
N SER A 67 -5.59 -25.33 3.74
CA SER A 67 -5.69 -26.78 3.51
C SER A 67 -6.44 -27.10 2.21
N ARG A 68 -7.46 -26.30 1.86
CA ARG A 68 -8.30 -26.57 0.69
C ARG A 68 -7.74 -25.94 -0.60
N TRP A 69 -7.27 -24.71 -0.48
CA TRP A 69 -6.93 -23.86 -1.63
C TRP A 69 -5.43 -23.65 -1.78
N PHE A 70 -4.61 -24.13 -0.83
CA PHE A 70 -3.16 -24.00 -0.85
C PHE A 70 -2.70 -22.54 -0.96
N ALA A 71 -3.47 -21.63 -0.35
CA ALA A 71 -3.25 -20.20 -0.42
C ALA A 71 -3.20 -19.58 0.99
N PHE A 72 -2.30 -18.62 1.17
CA PHE A 72 -2.26 -17.71 2.31
C PHE A 72 -1.85 -16.31 1.82
N ALA A 73 -1.83 -15.32 2.70
CA ALA A 73 -1.25 -14.02 2.38
C ALA A 73 -0.26 -13.55 3.43
N VAL A 74 0.60 -12.62 3.04
CA VAL A 74 1.49 -11.87 3.94
C VAL A 74 1.06 -10.42 3.92
N TYR A 75 0.90 -9.81 5.09
CA TYR A 75 0.76 -8.37 5.17
C TYR A 75 2.12 -7.71 4.93
N LYS A 76 2.23 -6.97 3.83
CA LYS A 76 3.37 -6.11 3.50
C LYS A 76 3.16 -4.72 4.12
N PRO A 77 4.07 -4.24 4.99
CA PRO A 77 4.04 -2.86 5.47
C PRO A 77 4.52 -1.89 4.37
N PRO A 78 4.28 -0.57 4.51
CA PRO A 78 4.90 0.44 3.65
C PRO A 78 6.42 0.30 3.64
N PHE A 79 7.05 0.69 2.53
CA PHE A 79 8.50 0.67 2.27
C PHE A 79 9.17 -0.70 2.19
N CYS A 80 8.55 -1.76 2.70
CA CYS A 80 9.14 -3.10 2.62
C CYS A 80 9.22 -3.52 1.14
N PRO A 81 10.39 -3.87 0.61
CA PRO A 81 10.50 -4.32 -0.76
C PRO A 81 9.87 -5.70 -0.94
N MET A 82 9.39 -5.96 -2.15
CA MET A 82 8.94 -7.31 -2.53
C MET A 82 10.13 -8.27 -2.57
N ARG A 83 11.23 -7.84 -3.21
CA ARG A 83 12.39 -8.67 -3.53
C ARG A 83 13.47 -8.62 -2.46
N ARG A 84 14.15 -9.75 -2.24
CA ARG A 84 15.29 -9.83 -1.30
C ARG A 84 16.46 -8.96 -1.74
N ALA A 85 16.73 -8.88 -3.05
CA ALA A 85 17.82 -8.08 -3.61
C ALA A 85 17.71 -6.59 -3.26
N GLU A 86 16.49 -6.08 -3.08
CA GLU A 86 16.19 -4.69 -2.73
C GLU A 86 16.31 -4.43 -1.21
N ALA A 87 16.31 -5.49 -0.39
CA ALA A 87 16.30 -5.38 1.07
C ALA A 87 17.59 -4.81 1.65
N ASN A 88 18.67 -4.76 0.87
CA ASN A 88 19.96 -4.16 1.27
C ASN A 88 19.86 -2.67 1.63
N LYS A 89 18.77 -2.00 1.24
CA LYS A 89 18.52 -0.59 1.54
C LYS A 89 17.90 -0.34 2.92
N ASN A 90 17.32 -1.38 3.54
CA ASN A 90 16.75 -1.29 4.89
C ASN A 90 17.64 -2.03 5.90
N TYR A 91 17.69 -1.52 7.12
CA TYR A 91 18.64 -1.95 8.16
C TYR A 91 18.48 -3.43 8.55
N HIS A 92 17.24 -3.93 8.56
CA HIS A 92 16.95 -5.30 8.97
C HIS A 92 17.03 -6.31 7.83
N HIS A 93 17.36 -5.89 6.60
CA HIS A 93 17.38 -6.72 5.39
C HIS A 93 16.08 -7.50 5.17
N VAL A 94 14.96 -6.86 5.47
CA VAL A 94 13.63 -7.46 5.39
C VAL A 94 13.03 -7.22 4.02
N SER A 95 12.43 -8.27 3.46
CA SER A 95 11.62 -8.26 2.23
C SER A 95 10.43 -9.19 2.39
N VAL A 96 9.41 -9.00 1.54
CA VAL A 96 8.29 -9.94 1.47
C VAL A 96 8.78 -11.34 1.12
N GLU A 97 9.69 -11.50 0.15
CA GLU A 97 10.29 -12.79 -0.19
C GLU A 97 10.96 -13.50 1.00
N SER A 98 11.78 -12.79 1.79
CA SER A 98 12.38 -13.37 3.00
C SER A 98 11.34 -13.82 4.03
N PHE A 99 10.23 -13.08 4.13
CA PHE A 99 9.17 -13.42 5.07
C PHE A 99 8.31 -14.58 4.57
N VAL A 100 8.04 -14.68 3.27
CA VAL A 100 7.37 -15.84 2.66
C VAL A 100 8.18 -17.11 2.92
N GLU A 101 9.50 -17.07 2.74
CA GLU A 101 10.38 -18.20 3.06
C GLU A 101 10.28 -18.61 4.55
N ALA A 102 10.29 -17.64 5.46
CA ALA A 102 10.09 -17.89 6.88
C ALA A 102 8.68 -18.44 7.19
N ALA A 103 7.65 -17.95 6.51
CA ALA A 103 6.27 -18.40 6.66
C ALA A 103 6.10 -19.86 6.23
N LEU A 104 6.75 -20.30 5.15
CA LEU A 104 6.74 -21.70 4.68
C LEU A 104 7.34 -22.67 5.71
N ARG A 105 8.27 -22.20 6.55
CA ARG A 105 8.88 -22.96 7.66
C ARG A 105 8.16 -22.76 9.00
N SER A 106 7.07 -22.01 9.01
CA SER A 106 6.33 -21.72 10.25
C SER A 106 5.54 -22.94 10.70
N ARG A 107 5.25 -23.00 12.01
CA ARG A 107 4.37 -24.01 12.61
C ARG A 107 2.93 -23.95 12.09
N THR A 108 2.56 -22.89 11.39
CA THR A 108 1.22 -22.73 10.81
C THR A 108 1.14 -23.34 9.42
N VAL A 109 2.10 -23.01 8.54
CA VAL A 109 2.04 -23.43 7.13
C VAL A 109 2.68 -24.80 6.92
N GLN A 110 3.85 -25.05 7.52
CA GLN A 110 4.65 -26.25 7.26
C GLN A 110 3.88 -27.56 7.53
N PRO A 111 3.11 -27.72 8.63
CA PRO A 111 2.39 -28.96 8.88
C PRO A 111 1.31 -29.24 7.84
N VAL A 112 0.63 -28.20 7.33
CA VAL A 112 -0.39 -28.35 6.29
C VAL A 112 0.29 -28.71 4.96
N LEU A 113 1.40 -28.04 4.62
CA LEU A 113 2.19 -28.34 3.43
C LEU A 113 2.64 -29.81 3.40
N GLN A 114 3.19 -30.32 4.51
CA GLN A 114 3.64 -31.71 4.61
C GLN A 114 2.50 -32.74 4.59
N ARG A 115 1.31 -32.37 5.06
CA ARG A 115 0.16 -33.27 5.14
C ARG A 115 -0.59 -33.38 3.81
N GLU A 116 -0.71 -32.27 3.08
CA GLU A 116 -1.66 -32.15 1.96
C GLU A 116 -0.99 -32.16 0.57
N LEU A 117 0.31 -31.90 0.49
CA LEU A 117 1.06 -31.79 -0.77
C LEU A 117 2.30 -32.68 -0.75
N GLN A 118 2.53 -33.38 -1.86
CA GLN A 118 3.80 -34.06 -2.08
C GLN A 118 4.90 -33.03 -2.39
N PRO A 119 6.18 -33.31 -2.07
CA PRO A 119 7.27 -32.37 -2.33
C PRO A 119 7.36 -31.87 -3.79
N GLU A 120 6.99 -32.71 -4.77
CA GLU A 120 7.03 -32.34 -6.19
C GLU A 120 5.86 -31.43 -6.61
N GLU A 121 4.78 -31.42 -5.83
CA GLU A 121 3.60 -30.57 -6.07
C GLU A 121 3.77 -29.15 -5.55
N VAL A 122 4.74 -28.94 -4.65
CA VAL A 122 4.98 -27.64 -4.01
C VAL A 122 5.52 -26.64 -5.04
N LYS A 123 4.68 -25.67 -5.37
CA LYS A 123 5.00 -24.56 -6.26
C LYS A 123 4.58 -23.26 -5.61
N VAL A 124 5.58 -22.51 -5.12
CA VAL A 124 5.35 -21.23 -4.45
C VAL A 124 5.24 -20.13 -5.50
N ARG A 125 4.08 -19.46 -5.57
CA ARG A 125 3.85 -18.29 -6.43
C ARG A 125 3.29 -17.14 -5.63
N VAL A 126 3.76 -15.93 -5.93
CA VAL A 126 3.17 -14.69 -5.45
C VAL A 126 2.19 -14.20 -6.51
N LEU A 127 0.91 -14.07 -6.16
CA LEU A 127 -0.12 -13.69 -7.13
C LEU A 127 -0.11 -12.20 -7.45
N ASN A 128 0.26 -11.36 -6.48
CA ASN A 128 0.21 -9.92 -6.63
C ASN A 128 1.42 -9.25 -5.97
N ASP A 129 2.02 -8.33 -6.70
CA ASP A 129 3.00 -7.40 -6.18
C ASP A 129 2.27 -6.17 -5.63
N VAL A 130 2.84 -5.60 -4.57
CA VAL A 130 2.37 -4.36 -3.95
C VAL A 130 3.54 -3.39 -4.01
N ASP A 131 3.28 -2.17 -4.47
CA ASP A 131 4.32 -1.15 -4.63
C ASP A 131 5.13 -0.96 -3.35
N MET A 132 6.40 -0.56 -3.51
CA MET A 132 7.32 -0.31 -2.40
C MET A 132 6.69 0.60 -1.35
N TYR A 133 6.05 1.70 -1.75
CA TYR A 133 5.42 2.66 -0.85
C TYR A 133 4.06 2.20 -0.32
N ALA A 134 3.38 1.33 -1.05
CA ALA A 134 2.10 0.77 -0.67
C ALA A 134 2.23 -0.32 0.40
N SER A 135 1.10 -0.64 1.02
CA SER A 135 0.98 -1.71 2.02
C SER A 135 -0.24 -2.56 1.74
N GLY A 136 -0.28 -3.78 2.25
CA GLY A 136 -1.45 -4.64 2.13
C GLY A 136 -1.13 -6.12 1.99
N PRO A 137 -2.15 -6.96 1.76
CA PRO A 137 -1.98 -8.39 1.57
C PRO A 137 -1.28 -8.71 0.24
N VAL A 138 -0.24 -9.54 0.32
CA VAL A 138 0.43 -10.20 -0.79
C VAL A 138 0.03 -11.67 -0.73
N VAL A 139 -0.71 -12.15 -1.72
CA VAL A 139 -1.23 -13.52 -1.74
C VAL A 139 -0.16 -14.47 -2.30
N VAL A 140 0.00 -15.60 -1.62
CA VAL A 140 0.92 -16.68 -1.96
C VAL A 140 0.13 -17.97 -2.17
N THR A 141 0.37 -18.65 -3.29
CA THR A 141 -0.13 -20.01 -3.55
C THR A 141 1.00 -21.02 -3.49
N LEU A 142 0.67 -22.26 -3.12
CA LEU A 142 1.63 -23.34 -2.87
C LEU A 142 1.52 -24.52 -3.84
N ALA A 143 0.54 -24.52 -4.73
CA ALA A 143 0.36 -25.55 -5.74
C ALA A 143 -0.42 -25.00 -6.95
N ASP A 144 -0.14 -25.50 -8.14
CA ASP A 144 -0.85 -25.15 -9.38
C ASP A 144 -2.18 -25.95 -9.52
N ARG A 145 -2.84 -26.30 -8.42
CA ARG A 145 -4.08 -27.13 -8.43
C ARG A 145 -5.33 -26.33 -8.78
N HIS A 146 -5.29 -25.01 -8.60
CA HIS A 146 -6.44 -24.12 -8.82
C HIS A 146 -6.09 -23.07 -9.87
N THR A 147 -7.02 -22.76 -10.77
CA THR A 147 -6.80 -21.82 -11.89
C THR A 147 -6.28 -20.45 -11.45
N PHE A 148 -6.74 -19.96 -10.28
CA PHE A 148 -6.27 -18.67 -9.74
C PHE A 148 -4.79 -18.66 -9.34
N SER A 149 -4.16 -19.84 -9.22
CA SER A 149 -2.73 -19.95 -8.89
C SER A 149 -1.83 -19.54 -10.06
N THR A 150 -2.36 -19.58 -11.28
CA THR A 150 -1.64 -19.24 -12.51
C THR A 150 -2.35 -18.18 -13.34
N SER A 151 -3.49 -17.66 -12.89
CA SER A 151 -4.29 -16.65 -13.58
C SER A 151 -4.90 -15.66 -12.62
N LEU A 152 -4.91 -14.38 -13.01
CA LEU A 152 -5.51 -13.29 -12.25
C LEU A 152 -6.98 -13.05 -12.58
N GLN A 153 -7.56 -13.81 -13.51
CA GLN A 153 -8.90 -13.57 -14.05
C GLN A 153 -10.01 -13.56 -12.98
N SER A 154 -9.85 -14.33 -11.90
CA SER A 154 -10.81 -14.40 -10.80
C SER A 154 -10.47 -13.49 -9.61
N VAL A 155 -9.44 -12.65 -9.74
CA VAL A 155 -8.91 -11.82 -8.67
C VAL A 155 -9.52 -10.42 -8.72
N THR A 156 -9.95 -9.92 -7.57
CA THR A 156 -10.34 -8.53 -7.35
C THR A 156 -9.47 -7.92 -6.27
N MET A 157 -8.84 -6.79 -6.57
CA MET A 157 -8.04 -6.00 -5.64
C MET A 157 -8.77 -4.71 -5.30
N ARG A 158 -8.87 -4.37 -4.02
CA ARG A 158 -9.45 -3.10 -3.55
C ARG A 158 -8.42 -2.28 -2.82
N TYR A 159 -8.14 -1.09 -3.31
CA TYR A 159 -7.19 -0.15 -2.71
C TYR A 159 -7.92 1.02 -2.05
N ASP A 160 -7.42 1.42 -0.89
CA ASP A 160 -7.70 2.71 -0.27
C ASP A 160 -6.53 3.65 -0.58
N VAL A 161 -6.85 4.86 -1.05
CA VAL A 161 -5.87 5.91 -1.35
C VAL A 161 -6.33 7.22 -0.71
N LEU A 162 -5.46 7.86 0.07
CA LEU A 162 -5.77 9.15 0.68
C LEU A 162 -5.14 10.28 -0.13
N VAL A 163 -5.96 11.20 -0.62
CA VAL A 163 -5.50 12.30 -1.48
C VAL A 163 -5.73 13.66 -0.84
N ALA A 164 -4.94 14.64 -1.27
CA ALA A 164 -5.03 16.00 -0.80
C ALA A 164 -6.32 16.71 -1.29
N GLY A 165 -6.91 17.49 -0.38
CA GLY A 165 -8.11 18.27 -0.64
C GLY A 165 -9.41 17.49 -0.48
N HIS A 166 -10.52 18.21 -0.55
CA HIS A 166 -11.87 17.61 -0.62
C HIS A 166 -12.30 17.55 -2.08
N MET A 167 -12.42 16.34 -2.59
CA MET A 167 -12.98 16.05 -3.91
C MET A 167 -14.50 15.92 -3.81
N PRO A 168 -15.25 16.24 -4.88
CA PRO A 168 -16.67 15.92 -4.94
C PRO A 168 -16.89 14.42 -4.74
N LEU A 169 -17.84 14.04 -3.88
CA LEU A 169 -18.23 12.64 -3.75
C LEU A 169 -18.75 12.15 -5.11
N LYS A 170 -18.33 10.95 -5.51
CA LYS A 170 -18.70 10.34 -6.78
C LYS A 170 -19.14 8.92 -6.55
N GLU A 171 -20.09 8.46 -7.37
CA GLU A 171 -20.33 7.03 -7.55
C GLU A 171 -19.12 6.37 -8.24
N PRO A 172 -19.00 5.03 -8.21
CA PRO A 172 -17.93 4.32 -8.90
C PRO A 172 -17.85 4.73 -10.38
N CYS A 173 -16.71 5.28 -10.78
CA CYS A 173 -16.41 5.71 -12.14
C CYS A 173 -15.45 4.70 -12.79
N SER A 174 -15.70 4.33 -14.04
CA SER A 174 -14.78 3.46 -14.81
C SER A 174 -13.44 4.15 -15.04
N VAL A 175 -12.35 3.38 -14.99
CA VAL A 175 -10.98 3.79 -15.32
C VAL A 175 -10.48 2.85 -16.40
N GLU A 176 -9.90 3.39 -17.46
CA GLU A 176 -9.21 2.56 -18.45
C GLU A 176 -7.99 1.89 -17.82
N ALA A 177 -7.86 0.57 -18.01
CA ALA A 177 -6.79 -0.21 -17.40
C ALA A 177 -5.40 0.33 -17.77
N ASP A 178 -5.24 0.86 -18.99
CA ASP A 178 -4.00 1.48 -19.47
C ASP A 178 -3.56 2.66 -18.60
N HIS A 179 -4.48 3.43 -18.01
CA HIS A 179 -4.09 4.51 -17.10
C HIS A 179 -3.50 4.03 -15.77
N LEU A 180 -3.77 2.77 -15.38
CA LEU A 180 -3.23 2.18 -14.15
C LEU A 180 -2.04 1.25 -14.40
N PHE A 181 -1.98 0.62 -15.59
CA PHE A 181 -1.01 -0.42 -15.91
C PHE A 181 -0.13 -0.10 -17.12
N ALA A 182 -0.19 1.13 -17.68
CA ALA A 182 0.66 1.53 -18.79
C ALA A 182 2.12 1.17 -18.51
N GLN A 183 2.63 0.24 -19.32
CA GLN A 183 4.05 -0.03 -19.42
C GLN A 183 4.71 1.29 -19.78
N LEU A 184 5.71 1.73 -19.00
CA LEU A 184 6.55 2.84 -19.41
C LEU A 184 7.05 2.51 -20.83
N ARG A 185 6.44 3.15 -21.84
CA ARG A 185 7.07 3.30 -23.14
C ARG A 185 8.32 4.11 -22.85
N ARG A 186 9.42 3.40 -22.68
CA ARG A 186 10.76 3.97 -22.57
C ARG A 186 11.03 4.59 -23.93
N ASP A 187 10.53 5.79 -24.14
CA ASP A 187 11.01 6.67 -25.18
C ASP A 187 12.43 7.03 -24.76
N SER A 188 13.37 6.26 -25.32
CA SER A 188 14.78 6.55 -25.34
C SER A 188 14.99 7.98 -25.81
N ASN A 189 15.25 8.92 -24.90
CA ASN A 189 16.05 10.14 -25.14
C ASN A 189 16.24 11.09 -23.94
N THR A 190 16.13 10.63 -22.70
CA THR A 190 16.55 11.47 -21.57
C THR A 190 17.46 10.68 -20.64
N GLU A 191 18.75 10.96 -20.75
CA GLU A 191 19.73 10.64 -19.72
C GLU A 191 19.31 11.38 -18.44
N ASP A 192 18.77 10.65 -17.46
CA ASP A 192 18.74 11.14 -16.10
C ASP A 192 19.23 10.07 -15.14
N ILE A 193 20.16 10.52 -14.32
CA ILE A 193 21.13 9.78 -13.53
C ILE A 193 20.42 9.15 -12.33
N CYS A 194 20.11 7.85 -12.41
CA CYS A 194 19.92 6.96 -11.26
C CYS A 194 20.21 5.52 -11.70
N SER A 195 21.50 5.22 -11.84
CA SER A 195 22.06 3.95 -12.26
C SER A 195 21.70 2.83 -11.27
N TYR A 196 20.82 1.92 -11.68
CA TYR A 196 20.81 0.54 -11.16
C TYR A 196 21.78 -0.29 -12.01
N PRO A 197 22.64 -1.13 -11.40
CA PRO A 197 23.54 -1.98 -12.16
C PRO A 197 22.74 -3.09 -12.83
N ASP A 198 22.79 -3.11 -14.16
CA ASP A 198 22.40 -4.22 -15.02
C ASP A 198 23.08 -5.50 -14.53
N THR A 199 22.29 -6.46 -14.05
CA THR A 199 22.71 -7.86 -13.97
C THR A 199 21.88 -8.64 -14.98
N THR A 200 22.47 -8.79 -16.17
CA THR A 200 22.24 -9.82 -17.18
C THR A 200 21.18 -10.89 -16.84
N ALA A 201 19.91 -10.55 -17.05
CA ALA A 201 18.87 -11.53 -17.34
C ALA A 201 18.21 -11.07 -18.63
N ARG A 202 18.54 -11.81 -19.70
CA ARG A 202 17.98 -11.72 -21.05
C ARG A 202 16.50 -11.35 -20.99
N ALA A 203 16.19 -10.06 -21.18
CA ALA A 203 14.84 -9.56 -21.34
C ALA A 203 14.32 -10.09 -22.68
N THR A 204 13.77 -11.29 -22.65
CA THR A 204 12.90 -11.77 -23.72
C THR A 204 11.79 -10.75 -23.85
N ARG A 205 11.80 -9.99 -24.96
CA ARG A 205 10.67 -9.20 -25.42
C ARG A 205 9.45 -10.13 -25.44
N LEU A 206 8.63 -10.08 -24.40
CA LEU A 206 7.29 -10.64 -24.49
C LEU A 206 6.54 -9.77 -25.51
N PRO A 207 5.87 -10.37 -26.50
CA PRO A 207 5.09 -9.62 -27.46
C PRO A 207 4.05 -8.79 -26.69
N ALA A 208 3.63 -7.66 -27.28
CA ALA A 208 2.36 -7.04 -26.92
C ALA A 208 1.22 -8.00 -27.29
N GLU A 209 1.07 -9.09 -26.54
CA GLU A 209 -0.14 -9.90 -26.56
C GLU A 209 -1.20 -9.07 -25.85
N ALA A 210 -2.19 -8.64 -26.63
CA ALA A 210 -3.39 -7.99 -26.17
C ALA A 210 -3.91 -8.70 -24.92
N ALA A 211 -3.87 -8.02 -23.77
CA ALA A 211 -4.54 -8.52 -22.58
C ALA A 211 -6.01 -8.81 -22.96
N PRO A 212 -6.53 -10.02 -22.69
CA PRO A 212 -7.94 -10.29 -22.93
C PRO A 212 -8.77 -9.30 -22.12
N SER A 213 -9.79 -8.74 -22.78
CA SER A 213 -10.62 -7.57 -22.44
C SER A 213 -11.44 -7.65 -21.14
N SER A 214 -11.00 -8.38 -20.12
CA SER A 214 -11.76 -8.62 -18.89
C SER A 214 -11.38 -7.71 -17.71
N CYS A 215 -10.29 -6.94 -17.80
CA CYS A 215 -9.90 -6.07 -16.70
C CYS A 215 -10.92 -4.94 -16.54
N VAL A 216 -11.51 -4.84 -15.34
CA VAL A 216 -12.44 -3.77 -14.99
C VAL A 216 -11.84 -2.99 -13.84
N CYS A 217 -11.53 -1.72 -14.08
CA CYS A 217 -11.03 -0.80 -13.07
C CYS A 217 -12.08 0.27 -12.77
N THR A 218 -12.34 0.52 -11.49
CA THR A 218 -13.18 1.63 -11.06
C THR A 218 -12.52 2.40 -9.93
N TYR A 219 -12.87 3.67 -9.79
CA TYR A 219 -12.55 4.45 -8.59
C TYR A 219 -13.79 5.16 -8.06
N GLN A 220 -13.82 5.39 -6.75
CA GLN A 220 -14.89 6.10 -6.07
C GLN A 220 -14.30 7.07 -5.04
N VAL A 221 -14.84 8.29 -4.94
CA VAL A 221 -14.57 9.19 -3.82
C VAL A 221 -15.51 8.81 -2.68
N ARG A 222 -15.02 8.04 -1.71
CA ARG A 222 -15.84 7.47 -0.62
C ARG A 222 -16.27 8.50 0.40
N ARG A 223 -15.34 9.37 0.80
CA ARG A 223 -15.59 10.41 1.82
C ARG A 223 -14.56 11.51 1.79
N ASN A 224 -14.99 12.67 2.29
CA ASN A 224 -14.12 13.78 2.67
C ASN A 224 -13.93 13.77 4.18
N ALA A 225 -12.71 14.02 4.61
CA ALA A 225 -12.32 14.00 6.01
C ALA A 225 -11.18 14.99 6.26
N TYR A 226 -10.65 14.96 7.48
CA TYR A 226 -9.44 15.66 7.85
C TYR A 226 -8.41 14.67 8.36
N TYR A 227 -7.18 14.80 7.88
CA TYR A 227 -6.01 14.14 8.48
C TYR A 227 -5.17 15.20 9.18
N SER A 228 -4.99 15.04 10.49
CA SER A 228 -4.46 16.08 11.40
C SER A 228 -5.33 17.35 11.35
N VAL A 229 -5.08 18.26 10.39
CA VAL A 229 -5.87 19.47 10.12
C VAL A 229 -6.11 19.71 8.62
N HIS A 230 -5.56 18.86 7.77
CA HIS A 230 -5.57 19.03 6.32
C HIS A 230 -6.81 18.38 5.73
N PRO A 231 -7.52 19.05 4.80
CA PRO A 231 -8.63 18.44 4.08
C PRO A 231 -8.12 17.32 3.17
N VAL A 232 -8.77 16.17 3.24
CA VAL A 232 -8.37 14.97 2.50
C VAL A 232 -9.60 14.21 2.00
N SER A 233 -9.42 13.46 0.92
CA SER A 233 -10.44 12.56 0.37
C SER A 233 -9.95 11.13 0.38
N LEU A 234 -10.78 10.22 0.89
CA LEU A 234 -10.53 8.79 0.76
C LEU A 234 -11.09 8.31 -0.58
N LEU A 235 -10.19 7.86 -1.45
CA LEU A 235 -10.52 7.18 -2.68
C LEU A 235 -10.50 5.67 -2.47
N GLU A 236 -11.44 4.97 -3.10
CA GLU A 236 -11.42 3.53 -3.24
C GLU A 236 -11.22 3.17 -4.71
N PHE A 237 -10.19 2.38 -5.02
CA PHE A 237 -10.02 1.77 -6.33
C PHE A 237 -10.39 0.30 -6.27
N THR A 238 -11.15 -0.19 -7.25
CA THR A 238 -11.43 -1.62 -7.42
C THR A 238 -10.91 -2.06 -8.77
N ILE A 239 -10.02 -3.05 -8.77
CA ILE A 239 -9.42 -3.63 -9.98
C ILE A 239 -9.80 -5.10 -10.01
N THR A 240 -10.60 -5.50 -11.00
CA THR A 240 -11.00 -6.90 -11.23
C THR A 240 -10.27 -7.45 -12.45
N ALA A 241 -9.80 -8.69 -12.34
CA ALA A 241 -9.00 -9.36 -13.35
C ALA A 241 -7.79 -8.51 -13.81
N PRO A 242 -6.88 -8.13 -12.89
CA PRO A 242 -5.72 -7.31 -13.26
C PRO A 242 -4.90 -8.01 -14.36
N PRO A 243 -4.42 -7.27 -15.37
CA PRO A 243 -3.75 -7.86 -16.52
C PRO A 243 -2.34 -8.38 -16.20
N THR A 244 -1.78 -7.95 -15.07
CA THR A 244 -0.42 -8.25 -14.62
C THR A 244 -0.38 -8.38 -13.10
N PRO A 245 0.54 -9.17 -12.52
CA PRO A 245 0.77 -9.18 -11.09
C PRO A 245 1.42 -7.89 -10.57
N LEU A 246 1.98 -7.05 -11.44
CA LEU A 246 2.65 -5.80 -11.07
C LEU A 246 1.68 -4.79 -10.43
N PRO A 247 2.16 -3.93 -9.52
CA PRO A 247 1.30 -2.96 -8.84
C PRO A 247 0.73 -1.92 -9.82
N PRO A 248 -0.52 -1.47 -9.61
CA PRO A 248 -1.10 -0.36 -10.37
C PRO A 248 -0.42 0.97 -10.00
N ARG A 249 -0.30 1.88 -10.96
CA ARG A 249 0.30 3.21 -10.80
C ARG A 249 -0.72 4.23 -10.26
N LEU A 250 -1.26 3.98 -9.06
CA LEU A 250 -2.36 4.78 -8.48
C LEU A 250 -1.94 6.23 -8.22
N GLU A 251 -0.72 6.44 -7.74
CA GLU A 251 -0.15 7.75 -7.45
C GLU A 251 -0.08 8.61 -8.72
N ALA A 252 0.44 8.03 -9.81
CA ALA A 252 0.50 8.69 -11.12
C ALA A 252 -0.91 8.99 -11.66
N PHE A 253 -1.85 8.04 -11.54
CA PHE A 253 -3.23 8.26 -11.97
C PHE A 253 -3.88 9.44 -11.22
N VAL A 254 -3.71 9.50 -9.89
CA VAL A 254 -4.24 10.59 -9.06
C VAL A 254 -3.63 11.93 -9.49
N CYS A 255 -2.32 11.98 -9.73
CA CYS A 255 -1.63 13.18 -10.22
C CYS A 255 -2.14 13.62 -11.59
N ASP A 256 -2.08 12.72 -12.57
CA ASP A 256 -2.26 13.07 -13.98
C ASP A 256 -3.74 13.27 -14.35
N HIS A 257 -4.66 12.51 -13.74
CA HIS A 257 -6.06 12.48 -14.14
C HIS A 257 -7.01 13.14 -13.13
N LEU A 258 -6.65 13.19 -11.85
CA LEU A 258 -7.49 13.81 -10.81
C LEU A 258 -6.99 15.20 -10.42
N GLY A 259 -5.77 15.59 -10.81
CA GLY A 259 -5.22 16.92 -10.56
C GLY A 259 -4.96 17.20 -9.08
N THR A 260 -4.73 16.16 -8.29
CA THR A 260 -4.32 16.21 -6.88
C THR A 260 -3.18 15.23 -6.66
N PHE A 261 -2.84 14.87 -5.43
CA PHE A 261 -1.75 13.95 -5.13
C PHE A 261 -2.08 13.08 -3.93
N VAL A 262 -1.42 11.93 -3.85
CA VAL A 262 -1.52 11.01 -2.72
C VAL A 262 -0.72 11.55 -1.55
N LEU A 263 -1.29 11.54 -0.34
CA LEU A 263 -0.58 12.06 0.82
C LEU A 263 0.70 11.26 1.09
N GLY A 264 1.78 11.99 1.37
CA GLY A 264 3.10 11.43 1.62
C GLY A 264 3.87 11.00 0.38
N ASP A 265 3.29 11.10 -0.82
CA ASP A 265 4.01 10.88 -2.08
C ASP A 265 5.11 11.95 -2.24
N SER A 266 6.37 11.51 -2.25
CA SER A 266 7.56 12.36 -2.41
C SER A 266 7.83 12.69 -3.88
N ASP A 267 7.34 11.85 -4.80
CA ASP A 267 7.73 11.90 -6.21
C ASP A 267 6.80 12.81 -7.00
N THR A 268 5.68 13.26 -6.42
CA THR A 268 4.79 14.20 -7.08
C THR A 268 5.46 15.59 -7.16
N PRO A 269 5.60 16.19 -8.36
CA PRO A 269 6.08 17.56 -8.44
C PRO A 269 5.07 18.47 -7.72
N ALA A 270 5.53 19.22 -6.73
CA ALA A 270 4.73 20.24 -6.07
C ALA A 270 4.16 21.16 -7.17
N THR A 271 2.88 20.98 -7.49
CA THR A 271 2.26 21.63 -8.66
C THR A 271 2.00 23.09 -8.32
N THR A 272 3.05 23.90 -8.31
CA THR A 272 2.93 25.31 -8.66
C THR A 272 2.65 25.36 -10.16
N ARG A 273 1.42 25.05 -10.57
CA ARG A 273 0.88 25.57 -11.82
C ARG A 273 0.80 27.09 -11.65
N ARG A 274 1.95 27.77 -11.81
CA ARG A 274 1.99 29.20 -12.16
C ARG A 274 1.27 29.28 -13.49
N THR A 275 -0.02 29.62 -13.44
CA THR A 275 -0.68 30.26 -14.57
C THR A 275 0.26 31.37 -15.02
N LYS A 276 0.85 31.18 -16.20
CA LYS A 276 1.71 32.12 -16.89
C LYS A 276 0.84 33.34 -17.22
N ARG A 277 0.60 34.21 -16.23
CA ARG A 277 -0.01 35.52 -16.45
C ARG A 277 1.00 36.32 -17.25
N THR A 278 0.71 36.40 -18.53
CA THR A 278 1.22 37.40 -19.45
C THR A 278 1.19 38.77 -18.78
N ALA A 279 2.33 39.44 -18.83
CA ALA A 279 2.56 40.75 -18.27
C ALA A 279 1.59 41.78 -18.88
N LYS A 280 0.76 42.40 -18.04
CA LYS A 280 0.34 43.81 -18.20
C LYS A 280 -0.54 44.28 -17.04
N THR A 281 -0.21 45.49 -16.59
CA THR A 281 -1.01 46.44 -15.80
C THR A 281 -0.87 46.36 -14.27
N PRO A 282 -0.32 47.41 -13.62
CA PRO A 282 -0.29 47.54 -12.17
C PRO A 282 -1.64 48.07 -11.68
N SER A 283 -2.33 47.33 -10.80
CA SER A 283 -3.53 47.84 -10.13
C SER A 283 -3.53 47.43 -8.66
N THR A 284 -3.60 48.45 -7.79
CA THR A 284 -4.12 48.45 -6.41
C THR A 284 -3.50 47.45 -5.41
N ALA A 285 -2.58 47.98 -4.59
CA ALA A 285 -1.62 47.27 -3.74
C ALA A 285 -2.12 46.78 -2.36
N SER A 286 -3.42 46.52 -2.17
CA SER A 286 -3.97 46.09 -0.87
C SER A 286 -4.57 44.68 -0.92
N GLU A 287 -5.47 44.39 -1.87
CA GLU A 287 -6.11 43.06 -2.00
C GLU A 287 -5.19 41.99 -2.62
N SER A 288 -4.16 42.40 -3.37
CA SER A 288 -3.21 41.49 -4.00
C SER A 288 -2.31 40.80 -2.98
N THR A 289 -2.04 41.45 -1.85
CA THR A 289 -1.19 40.93 -0.76
C THR A 289 -1.90 39.84 0.03
N ASP A 290 -3.20 39.99 0.29
CA ASP A 290 -4.01 38.97 0.98
C ASP A 290 -4.24 37.73 0.11
N ARG A 291 -4.49 37.92 -1.20
CA ARG A 291 -4.56 36.78 -2.14
C ARG A 291 -3.21 36.08 -2.30
N ALA A 292 -2.11 36.81 -2.36
CA ALA A 292 -0.77 36.24 -2.42
C ALA A 292 -0.43 35.49 -1.12
N GLN A 293 -0.80 36.01 0.06
CA GLN A 293 -0.64 35.29 1.32
C GLN A 293 -1.55 34.07 1.44
N ALA A 294 -2.80 34.13 0.98
CA ALA A 294 -3.71 32.99 0.97
C ALA A 294 -3.21 31.89 0.01
N ALA A 295 -2.72 32.26 -1.18
CA ALA A 295 -2.09 31.34 -2.12
C ALA A 295 -0.77 30.77 -1.58
N ALA A 296 0.04 31.57 -0.88
CA ALA A 296 1.25 31.13 -0.20
C ALA A 296 0.96 30.19 0.98
N LYS A 297 -0.10 30.43 1.75
CA LYS A 297 -0.57 29.55 2.82
C LYS A 297 -1.14 28.24 2.27
N ALA A 298 -1.93 28.31 1.19
CA ALA A 298 -2.45 27.13 0.50
C ALA A 298 -1.32 26.28 -0.09
N SER A 299 -0.36 26.89 -0.78
CA SER A 299 0.82 26.19 -1.33
C SER A 299 1.73 25.60 -0.23
N ARG A 300 1.99 26.31 0.87
CA ARG A 300 2.71 25.73 2.03
C ARG A 300 1.98 24.56 2.67
N SER A 301 0.65 24.64 2.77
CA SER A 301 -0.16 23.53 3.31
C SER A 301 -0.17 22.30 2.40
N VAL A 302 0.02 22.51 1.09
CA VAL A 302 0.18 21.46 0.08
C VAL A 302 1.57 20.83 0.16
N VAL A 303 2.63 21.64 0.28
CA VAL A 303 4.01 21.13 0.46
C VAL A 303 4.14 20.26 1.71
N ALA A 304 3.49 20.62 2.81
CA ALA A 304 3.51 19.79 4.02
C ALA A 304 2.87 18.41 3.81
N MET A 305 1.93 18.28 2.86
CA MET A 305 1.24 17.04 2.53
C MET A 305 2.00 16.14 1.55
N HIS A 306 2.95 16.71 0.80
CA HIS A 306 3.94 15.93 0.06
C HIS A 306 4.91 15.27 1.04
N GLY A 307 5.56 14.17 0.63
CA GLY A 307 6.54 13.46 1.45
C GLY A 307 7.65 14.35 2.04
N ASP A 308 8.37 13.79 3.01
CA ASP A 308 9.50 14.36 3.78
C ASP A 308 9.24 15.32 4.95
N CYS A 309 8.11 16.01 5.08
CA CYS A 309 7.96 16.97 6.20
C CYS A 309 7.26 16.40 7.46
N ASP A 310 6.19 15.62 7.33
CA ASP A 310 5.40 15.17 8.51
C ASP A 310 4.76 13.78 8.39
N PHE A 311 4.71 13.21 7.18
CA PHE A 311 3.94 12.00 6.93
C PHE A 311 4.81 10.74 7.10
N PRO A 312 4.34 9.72 7.84
CA PRO A 312 5.16 8.54 8.14
C PRO A 312 5.22 7.53 6.97
N ARG A 313 4.45 7.73 5.89
CA ARG A 313 4.27 6.82 4.76
C ARG A 313 3.52 7.50 3.62
N VAL A 314 3.54 6.87 2.44
CA VAL A 314 2.55 7.12 1.39
C VAL A 314 1.22 6.46 1.77
N PHE A 315 0.11 7.16 1.56
CA PHE A 315 -1.23 6.69 1.91
C PHE A 315 -1.91 5.92 0.78
N THR A 316 -1.19 4.92 0.27
CA THR A 316 -1.71 3.89 -0.63
C THR A 316 -1.75 2.55 0.10
N HIS A 317 -2.90 1.87 0.04
CA HIS A 317 -3.10 0.64 0.78
C HIS A 317 -4.00 -0.34 0.01
N LEU A 318 -3.46 -1.50 -0.35
CA LEU A 318 -4.28 -2.64 -0.78
C LEU A 318 -5.04 -3.15 0.44
N ARG A 319 -6.33 -2.83 0.49
CA ARG A 319 -7.23 -3.19 1.59
C ARG A 319 -7.62 -4.65 1.52
N GLU A 320 -7.88 -5.17 0.33
CA GLU A 320 -8.43 -6.51 0.13
C GLU A 320 -7.97 -7.11 -1.19
N VAL A 321 -7.66 -8.40 -1.15
CA VAL A 321 -7.60 -9.27 -2.33
C VAL A 321 -8.66 -10.35 -2.16
N SER A 322 -9.61 -10.38 -3.10
CA SER A 322 -10.68 -11.37 -3.16
C SER A 322 -10.48 -12.26 -4.38
N ILE A 323 -10.58 -13.58 -4.21
CA ILE A 323 -10.41 -14.56 -5.27
C ILE A 323 -11.70 -15.35 -5.39
N GLN A 324 -12.35 -15.29 -6.55
CA GLN A 324 -13.51 -16.11 -6.83
C GLN A 324 -13.07 -17.53 -7.18
N THR A 325 -13.51 -18.50 -6.37
CA THR A 325 -13.14 -19.91 -6.55
C THR A 325 -14.36 -20.78 -6.81
N ASP A 326 -14.21 -21.76 -7.69
CA ASP A 326 -15.26 -22.71 -8.03
C ASP A 326 -15.26 -23.83 -6.98
N VAL A 327 -16.42 -24.03 -6.34
CA VAL A 327 -16.65 -25.11 -5.40
C VAL A 327 -17.27 -26.28 -6.16
N ALA A 328 -16.61 -27.43 -6.13
CA ALA A 328 -17.16 -28.65 -6.70
C ALA A 328 -18.31 -29.21 -5.83
N ASP A 329 -19.30 -29.82 -6.46
CA ASP A 329 -20.33 -30.64 -5.84
C ASP A 329 -19.77 -32.03 -5.48
N VAL A 330 -20.62 -32.89 -4.91
CA VAL A 330 -20.25 -34.25 -4.50
C VAL A 330 -19.87 -35.13 -5.72
N ALA A 331 -20.34 -34.79 -6.92
CA ALA A 331 -20.03 -35.49 -8.17
C ALA A 331 -18.80 -34.90 -8.89
N GLY A 332 -18.15 -33.88 -8.34
CA GLY A 332 -17.04 -33.17 -8.96
C GLY A 332 -17.45 -32.11 -10.00
N GLY A 333 -18.75 -31.89 -10.19
CA GLY A 333 -19.30 -30.82 -11.03
C GLY A 333 -19.24 -29.45 -10.35
N PHE A 334 -19.50 -28.37 -11.08
CA PHE A 334 -19.55 -27.03 -10.48
C PHE A 334 -20.81 -26.86 -9.60
N ALA A 335 -20.64 -26.54 -8.32
CA ALA A 335 -21.73 -26.26 -7.40
C ALA A 335 -22.01 -24.76 -7.24
N ALA A 336 -20.97 -23.98 -6.95
CA ALA A 336 -21.09 -22.58 -6.60
C ALA A 336 -19.74 -21.84 -6.73
N LYS A 337 -19.79 -20.51 -6.80
CA LYS A 337 -18.62 -19.66 -6.56
C LYS A 337 -18.52 -19.27 -5.10
N LYS A 338 -17.32 -19.37 -4.53
CA LYS A 338 -17.00 -18.94 -3.18
C LYS A 338 -15.82 -17.96 -3.20
N PRO A 339 -15.96 -16.77 -2.58
CA PRO A 339 -14.84 -15.86 -2.43
C PRO A 339 -13.88 -16.35 -1.34
N ILE A 340 -12.58 -16.28 -1.62
CA ILE A 340 -11.51 -16.30 -0.62
C ILE A 340 -11.04 -14.87 -0.47
N GLU A 341 -11.08 -14.32 0.74
CA GLU A 341 -10.76 -12.92 1.00
C GLU A 341 -9.56 -12.81 1.94
N PHE A 342 -8.54 -12.07 1.50
CA PHE A 342 -7.44 -11.62 2.33
C PHE A 342 -7.57 -10.11 2.50
N HIS A 343 -7.87 -9.63 3.72
CA HIS A 343 -8.16 -8.22 3.95
C HIS A 343 -7.43 -7.61 5.15
N CYS A 344 -7.01 -6.36 5.03
CA CYS A 344 -6.70 -5.44 6.12
C CYS A 344 -7.96 -4.60 6.37
N ARG A 345 -8.60 -4.73 7.53
CA ARG A 345 -9.85 -3.98 7.77
C ARG A 345 -9.57 -2.58 8.28
N LYS A 346 -10.07 -1.59 7.53
CA LYS A 346 -10.22 -0.18 7.95
C LYS A 346 -8.91 0.51 8.33
N CYS A 347 -7.85 0.28 7.55
CA CYS A 347 -6.50 0.69 7.95
C CYS A 347 -6.28 2.22 7.89
N PHE A 348 -7.10 2.97 7.13
CA PHE A 348 -7.16 4.45 7.18
C PHE A 348 -8.34 5.02 7.95
N GLU A 349 -9.32 4.20 8.34
CA GLU A 349 -10.55 4.73 8.96
C GLU A 349 -10.32 5.44 10.31
N PRO A 350 -9.51 4.87 11.23
CA PRO A 350 -9.26 5.43 12.56
C PRO A 350 -8.52 6.77 12.58
N ILE A 351 -7.69 7.03 11.55
CA ILE A 351 -6.84 8.24 11.50
C ILE A 351 -7.57 9.45 10.89
N LEU A 352 -8.72 9.23 10.27
CA LEU A 352 -9.49 10.26 9.58
C LEU A 352 -10.58 10.85 10.49
N GLN A 353 -10.61 12.17 10.58
CA GLN A 353 -11.55 12.93 11.40
C GLN A 353 -12.68 13.49 10.53
N ARG A 354 -13.92 13.43 11.02
CA ARG A 354 -15.09 14.00 10.32
C ARG A 354 -15.09 15.52 10.33
N GLU A 355 -14.62 16.11 11.42
CA GLU A 355 -14.61 17.55 11.64
C GLU A 355 -13.17 18.07 11.65
N ARG A 356 -12.98 19.34 11.29
CA ARG A 356 -11.69 20.01 11.38
C ARG A 356 -11.41 20.35 12.84
N ILE A 357 -10.61 19.53 13.51
CA ILE A 357 -10.25 19.78 14.90
C ILE A 357 -9.01 20.68 14.93
N TYR A 358 -9.22 21.99 15.14
CA TYR A 358 -8.12 22.95 15.33
C TYR A 358 -7.37 22.77 16.66
N SER A 359 -7.97 22.04 17.61
CA SER A 359 -7.42 21.78 18.94
C SER A 359 -6.79 20.38 19.04
N LEU A 360 -5.75 20.10 18.26
CA LEU A 360 -4.79 19.06 18.60
C LEU A 360 -3.88 19.52 19.76
N LYS A 361 -4.48 20.03 20.85
CA LYS A 361 -3.77 20.36 22.10
C LYS A 361 -3.79 19.13 23.01
N GLY A 362 -2.63 18.50 23.16
CA GLY A 362 -2.26 17.74 24.37
C GLY A 362 -2.54 16.24 24.42
N ARG A 363 -3.53 15.68 23.70
CA ARG A 363 -3.93 14.25 23.90
C ARG A 363 -3.70 13.30 22.73
N ARG A 364 -3.29 13.78 21.56
CA ARG A 364 -2.96 12.96 20.36
C ARG A 364 -1.58 13.27 19.78
N ILE A 365 -0.69 13.82 20.62
CA ILE A 365 0.65 14.24 20.25
C ILE A 365 1.56 13.01 19.98
N GLY A 366 1.21 11.80 20.42
CA GLY A 366 2.00 10.59 20.11
C GLY A 366 2.16 10.26 18.63
N LEU A 367 1.20 10.69 17.79
CA LEU A 367 1.28 10.61 16.32
C LEU A 367 2.12 11.75 15.71
N LEU A 368 2.40 12.81 16.47
CA LEU A 368 3.00 14.08 16.02
C LEU A 368 4.35 14.39 16.70
N ASP A 369 4.82 13.63 17.69
CA ASP A 369 6.12 13.81 18.36
C ASP A 369 7.11 12.64 18.19
N GLY A 370 6.72 11.55 17.51
CA GLY A 370 7.59 10.39 17.29
C GLY A 370 7.61 9.38 18.44
N SER A 371 6.75 9.52 19.45
CA SER A 371 6.48 8.50 20.47
C SER A 371 5.44 7.45 20.02
N TRP A 372 5.17 7.37 18.72
CA TRP A 372 4.28 6.36 18.13
C TRP A 372 4.80 4.97 18.47
N THR A 373 4.06 4.29 19.34
CA THR A 373 4.13 2.85 19.48
C THR A 373 2.93 2.25 18.77
N PRO A 374 3.03 0.98 18.38
CA PRO A 374 1.87 0.22 17.95
C PRO A 374 0.65 0.33 18.91
N GLU A 375 0.82 0.55 20.22
CA GLU A 375 -0.33 0.84 21.12
C GLU A 375 -1.08 2.14 20.79
N ALA A 376 -0.39 3.16 20.28
CA ALA A 376 -0.95 4.49 20.02
C ALA A 376 -1.93 4.51 18.82
N GLU A 377 -2.01 3.43 18.06
CA GLU A 377 -2.92 3.28 16.92
C GLU A 377 -4.28 2.65 17.33
N PHE A 378 -4.41 2.15 18.58
CA PHE A 378 -5.56 1.35 19.03
C PHE A 378 -6.19 1.78 20.37
N LEU A 379 -5.95 3.03 20.76
CA LEU A 379 -6.76 3.84 21.69
C LEU A 379 -7.31 5.06 20.93
#